data_AF-A0A7X1WEH8-F1
#
_entry.id   AF-A0A7X1WEH8-F1
#
_cell.length_a   1.000
_cell.length_b   1.000
_cell.length_c   1.000
_cell.angle_alpha   90.00
_cell.angle_beta   90.00
_cell.angle_gamma   90.00
#
_symmetry.space_group_name_H-M   'P 1'
#
loop_
_entity.id
_entity.type
_entity.pdbx_description
1 polymer ?
#
loop_
_entity_poly.entity_id
_entity_poly.type
_entity_poly.pdbx_seq_one_letter_code
_entity_poly.pdbx_strand_id
1 'polypeptide(L)'
;DPPVRKFLTFTDDLIALADWLASLQVKVVAMEATGVYWVPLFEVLDARGFEVYLVNSRATRQTSGRKSDVLDCQWIWQLMTHGLLSGAFRPADEVCSMRSLVRQRANKV
;
A
#
# COMPACT_ATOMS: atom_id res chain seq x y z
N ASP A 1 -13.20 -16.90 -10.54
CA ASP A 1 -13.13 -15.46 -10.26
C ASP A 1 -11.96 -14.79 -10.95
N PRO A 2 -12.08 -13.51 -11.34
CA PRO A 2 -10.97 -12.78 -11.95
C PRO A 2 -9.80 -12.65 -10.97
N PRO A 3 -8.54 -12.72 -11.45
CA PRO A 3 -7.35 -12.70 -10.59
C PRO A 3 -7.07 -11.33 -9.96
N VAL A 4 -7.78 -10.28 -10.37
CA VAL A 4 -7.62 -8.90 -9.90
C VAL A 4 -8.99 -8.33 -9.55
N ARG A 5 -9.09 -7.66 -8.40
CA ARG A 5 -10.30 -6.98 -7.93
C ARG A 5 -9.98 -5.51 -7.65
N LYS A 6 -10.89 -4.61 -8.08
CA LYS A 6 -10.79 -3.17 -7.85
C LYS A 6 -11.65 -2.77 -6.65
N PHE A 7 -11.13 -1.85 -5.84
CA PHE A 7 -11.83 -1.20 -4.72
C PHE A 7 -11.74 0.31 -4.90
N LEU A 8 -12.66 1.07 -4.32
CA LEU A 8 -12.54 2.53 -4.25
C LEU A 8 -11.66 2.94 -3.05
N THR A 9 -11.55 4.24 -2.79
CA THR A 9 -10.66 4.81 -1.78
C THR A 9 -11.38 5.26 -0.51
N PHE A 10 -12.66 4.95 -0.35
CA PHE A 10 -13.43 5.26 0.85
C PHE A 10 -13.20 4.20 1.92
N THR A 11 -13.38 4.56 3.18
CA THR A 11 -13.12 3.67 4.33
C THR A 11 -13.82 2.31 4.19
N ASP A 12 -15.09 2.30 3.76
CA ASP A 12 -15.85 1.07 3.56
C ASP A 12 -15.21 0.15 2.51
N ASP A 13 -14.71 0.72 1.41
CA ASP A 13 -13.99 -0.02 0.37
C ASP A 13 -12.62 -0.54 0.86
N LEU A 14 -11.89 0.23 1.68
CA LEU A 14 -10.62 -0.21 2.26
C LEU A 14 -10.83 -1.37 3.25
N ILE A 15 -11.91 -1.32 4.03
CA ILE A 15 -12.32 -2.40 4.93
C ILE A 15 -12.69 -3.64 4.11
N ALA A 16 -13.51 -3.50 3.07
CA ALA A 16 -13.89 -4.59 2.18
C ALA A 16 -12.69 -5.22 1.46
N LEU A 17 -11.69 -4.41 1.10
CA LEU A 17 -10.41 -4.89 0.57
C LEU A 17 -9.69 -5.76 1.58
N ALA A 18 -9.55 -5.31 2.83
CA ALA A 18 -8.89 -6.06 3.88
C ALA A 18 -9.62 -7.38 4.21
N ASP A 19 -10.96 -7.36 4.26
CA ASP A 19 -11.78 -8.55 4.46
C ASP A 19 -11.58 -9.56 3.32
N TRP A 20 -11.52 -9.08 2.08
CA TRP A 20 -11.28 -9.93 0.93
C TRP A 20 -9.88 -10.57 0.99
N LEU A 21 -8.82 -9.81 1.28
CA LEU A 21 -7.47 -10.36 1.44
C LEU A 21 -7.39 -11.40 2.57
N ALA A 22 -8.07 -11.14 3.69
CA ALA A 22 -8.14 -12.07 4.82
C ALA A 22 -8.87 -13.36 4.44
N SER A 23 -9.96 -13.27 3.65
CA SER A 23 -10.70 -14.44 3.15
C SER A 23 -9.84 -15.35 2.26
N LEU A 24 -8.86 -14.76 1.57
CA LEU A 24 -7.86 -15.44 0.75
C LEU A 24 -6.63 -15.91 1.55
N GLN A 25 -6.62 -15.71 2.86
CA GLN A 25 -5.51 -16.05 3.76
C GLN A 25 -4.18 -15.37 3.38
N VAL A 26 -4.25 -14.18 2.77
CA VAL A 26 -3.06 -13.37 2.48
C VAL A 26 -2.44 -12.92 3.79
N LYS A 27 -1.11 -13.03 3.89
CA LYS A 27 -0.34 -12.57 5.06
C LYS A 27 0.47 -11.32 4.78
N VAL A 28 0.97 -11.20 3.55
CA VAL A 28 1.93 -10.17 3.16
C VAL A 28 1.35 -9.38 1.99
N VAL A 29 1.42 -8.04 2.07
CA VAL A 29 0.87 -7.12 1.06
C VAL A 29 1.96 -6.15 0.64
N ALA A 30 2.24 -6.04 -0.66
CA ALA A 30 3.08 -4.99 -1.21
C ALA A 30 2.22 -3.88 -1.80
N MET A 31 2.55 -2.63 -1.49
CA MET A 31 1.88 -1.45 -2.03
C MET A 31 2.87 -0.37 -2.44
N GLU A 32 2.65 0.23 -3.61
CA GLU A 32 3.49 1.32 -4.09
C GLU A 32 3.25 2.59 -3.26
N ALA A 33 4.32 3.17 -2.71
CA ALA A 33 4.27 4.36 -1.87
C ALA A 33 4.25 5.64 -2.73
N THR A 34 3.20 5.83 -3.51
CA THR A 34 3.02 7.03 -4.36
C THR A 34 2.08 8.03 -3.68
N GLY A 35 2.61 9.20 -3.32
CA GLY A 35 1.85 10.25 -2.63
C GLY A 35 1.46 9.88 -1.20
N VAL A 36 0.23 10.22 -0.80
CA VAL A 36 -0.31 9.98 0.55
C VAL A 36 -1.41 8.90 0.59
N TYR A 37 -1.84 8.38 -0.56
CA TYR A 37 -2.99 7.47 -0.66
C TYR A 37 -2.76 6.10 -0.01
N TRP A 38 -1.50 5.70 0.14
CA TRP A 38 -1.15 4.46 0.82
C TRP A 38 -1.39 4.53 2.34
N VAL A 39 -1.40 5.72 2.95
CA VAL A 39 -1.48 5.90 4.42
C VAL A 39 -2.74 5.24 5.00
N PRO A 40 -3.98 5.59 4.57
CA PRO A 40 -5.17 5.00 5.15
C PRO A 40 -5.28 3.49 4.90
N LEU A 41 -4.87 3.00 3.72
CA LEU A 41 -4.89 1.56 3.43
C LEU A 41 -3.84 0.80 4.27
N PHE A 42 -2.65 1.36 4.44
CA PHE A 42 -1.62 0.80 5.32
C PHE A 42 -2.14 0.65 6.74
N GLU A 43 -2.74 1.70 7.31
CA GLU A 43 -3.27 1.67 8.68
C GLU A 43 -4.37 0.61 8.86
N VAL A 44 -5.27 0.46 7.89
CA VAL A 44 -6.31 -0.58 7.92
C VAL A 44 -5.70 -1.99 7.88
N LEU A 45 -4.71 -2.22 7.01
CA LEU A 45 -4.08 -3.53 6.87
C LEU A 45 -3.18 -3.87 8.07
N ASP A 46 -2.41 -2.91 8.58
CA ASP A 46 -1.56 -3.07 9.76
C ASP A 46 -2.40 -3.39 11.00
N ALA A 47 -3.52 -2.68 11.21
CA ALA A 47 -4.47 -2.96 12.29
C ALA A 47 -5.13 -4.35 12.17
N ARG A 48 -5.19 -4.92 10.96
CA ARG A 48 -5.70 -6.27 10.69
C ARG A 48 -4.61 -7.35 10.79
N GLY A 49 -3.36 -6.98 11.07
CA GLY A 49 -2.24 -7.90 11.25
C GLY A 49 -1.57 -8.37 9.96
N PHE A 50 -1.77 -7.66 8.84
CA PHE A 50 -1.01 -7.94 7.62
C PHE A 50 0.42 -7.42 7.73
N GLU A 51 1.37 -8.14 7.15
CA GLU A 51 2.72 -7.65 6.94
C GLU A 51 2.75 -6.77 5.67
N VAL A 52 2.84 -5.45 5.84
CA VAL A 52 2.72 -4.49 4.73
C VAL A 52 4.07 -3.95 4.29
N TYR A 53 4.44 -4.21 3.04
CA TYR A 53 5.61 -3.68 2.37
C TYR A 53 5.23 -2.43 1.58
N LEU A 54 5.61 -1.25 2.08
CA LEU A 54 5.64 -0.04 1.27
C LEU A 54 6.81 -0.15 0.27
N VAL A 55 6.57 -0.02 -1.03
CA VAL A 55 7.63 -0.14 -2.04
C VAL A 55 7.84 1.16 -2.80
N ASN A 56 9.10 1.51 -3.02
CA ASN A 56 9.46 2.70 -3.78
C ASN A 56 9.13 2.51 -5.26
N SER A 57 8.47 3.47 -5.88
CA SER A 57 8.09 3.44 -7.30
C SER A 57 9.27 3.27 -8.27
N ARG A 58 10.50 3.63 -7.86
CA ARG A 58 11.72 3.35 -8.62
C ARG A 58 12.02 1.87 -8.73
N ALA A 59 11.70 1.09 -7.70
CA ALA A 59 11.93 -0.35 -7.67
C ALA A 59 10.87 -1.13 -8.48
N THR A 60 9.69 -0.54 -8.66
CA THR A 60 8.58 -1.15 -9.41
C THR A 60 8.48 -0.61 -10.85
N ARG A 61 9.44 0.20 -11.29
CA ARG A 61 9.42 0.85 -12.61
C ARG A 61 9.46 -0.19 -13.72
N GLN A 62 8.35 -0.33 -14.45
CA GLN A 62 8.28 -1.14 -15.66
C GLN A 62 9.03 -0.46 -16.81
N THR A 63 9.68 -1.28 -17.63
CA THR A 63 10.40 -0.86 -18.84
C THR A 63 9.50 -0.79 -20.09
N SER A 64 8.24 -1.22 -20.01
CA SER A 64 7.31 -1.30 -21.15
C SER A 64 6.35 -0.10 -21.24
N GLY A 65 6.04 0.33 -22.46
CA GLY A 65 5.23 1.53 -22.74
C GLY A 65 3.71 1.40 -22.57
N ARG A 66 3.19 0.28 -22.03
CA ARG A 66 1.76 0.08 -21.76
C ARG A 66 1.54 -0.05 -20.25
N LYS A 67 1.42 1.08 -19.56
CA LYS A 67 1.14 1.15 -18.11
C LYS A 67 -0.38 1.16 -17.87
N SER A 68 -0.85 0.34 -16.93
CA SER A 68 -2.20 0.40 -16.38
C SER A 68 -2.18 -0.05 -14.92
N ASP A 69 -3.12 0.42 -14.10
CA ASP A 69 -3.20 0.06 -12.67
C ASP A 69 -3.25 -1.46 -12.45
N VAL A 70 -3.90 -2.19 -13.37
CA VAL A 70 -3.99 -3.67 -13.33
C VAL A 70 -2.63 -4.31 -13.62
N LEU A 71 -1.90 -3.83 -14.63
CA LEU A 71 -0.57 -4.37 -14.94
C LEU A 71 0.45 -4.01 -13.86
N ASP A 72 0.32 -2.83 -13.26
CA ASP A 72 1.18 -2.38 -12.17
C ASP A 72 1.01 -3.25 -10.92
N CYS A 73 -0.23 -3.53 -10.50
CA CYS A 73 -0.46 -4.36 -9.31
C CYS A 73 0.00 -5.82 -9.51
N GLN A 74 -0.20 -6.37 -10.70
CA GLN A 74 0.30 -7.71 -11.06
C GLN A 74 1.83 -7.77 -11.05
N TRP A 75 2.49 -6.71 -11.52
CA TRP A 75 3.95 -6.63 -11.51
C TRP A 75 4.52 -6.52 -10.10
N ILE A 76 3.92 -5.71 -9.24
CA ILE A 76 4.28 -5.62 -7.82
C ILE A 76 4.13 -7.00 -7.16
N TRP A 77 3.02 -7.70 -7.42
CA TRP A 77 2.80 -9.04 -6.90
C TRP A 77 3.87 -10.05 -7.36
N GLN A 78 4.26 -10.02 -8.64
CA GLN A 78 5.33 -10.88 -9.15
C GLN A 78 6.68 -10.59 -8.47
N LEU A 79 7.07 -9.31 -8.40
CA LEU A 79 8.31 -8.90 -7.74
C LEU A 79 8.33 -9.33 -6.26
N MET A 80 7.20 -9.18 -5.56
CA MET A 80 7.06 -9.61 -4.17
C MET A 80 7.23 -11.12 -4.02
N THR A 81 6.59 -11.90 -4.89
CA THR A 81 6.63 -13.37 -4.87
C THR A 81 8.06 -13.91 -5.09
N HIS A 82 8.87 -13.18 -5.86
CA HIS A 82 10.27 -13.49 -6.09
C HIS A 82 11.24 -12.88 -5.07
N GLY A 83 10.75 -12.16 -4.05
CA GLY A 83 11.59 -11.51 -3.03
C GLY A 83 12.44 -10.36 -3.57
N LEU A 84 12.04 -9.75 -4.69
CA LEU A 84 12.78 -8.67 -5.37
C LEU A 84 12.40 -7.28 -4.84
N LEU A 85 11.45 -7.19 -3.91
CA LEU A 85 11.03 -5.94 -3.30
C LEU A 85 11.67 -5.77 -1.93
N SER A 86 12.11 -4.55 -1.65
CA SER A 86 12.55 -4.13 -0.32
C SER A 86 11.58 -3.09 0.22
N GLY A 87 11.17 -3.26 1.48
CA GLY A 87 10.29 -2.34 2.17
C GLY A 87 10.97 -0.97 2.37
N ALA A 88 10.26 0.09 2.03
CA ALA A 88 10.61 1.43 2.39
C ALA A 88 10.45 1.62 3.91
N PHE A 89 11.35 2.41 4.50
CA PHE A 89 11.28 2.71 5.91
C PHE A 89 10.04 3.57 6.23
N ARG A 90 9.17 3.05 7.10
CA ARG A 90 8.12 3.81 7.79
C ARG A 90 8.50 3.95 9.26
N PRO A 91 8.54 5.16 9.83
CA PRO A 91 8.71 5.35 11.27
C PRO A 91 7.58 4.69 12.06
N ALA A 92 7.81 4.45 13.36
CA ALA A 92 6.77 4.02 14.28
C ALA A 92 5.57 4.99 14.28
N ASP A 93 4.39 4.48 14.62
CA ASP A 93 3.13 5.24 14.55
C ASP A 93 3.18 6.54 15.34
N GLU A 94 3.77 6.52 16.55
CA GLU A 94 3.92 7.71 17.39
C GLU A 94 4.71 8.82 16.67
N VAL A 95 5.74 8.45 15.92
CA VAL A 95 6.54 9.38 15.12
C VAL A 95 5.73 9.89 13.92
N CYS A 96 4.94 9.03 13.28
CA CYS A 96 4.03 9.42 12.21
C CYS A 96 2.98 10.43 12.70
N SER A 97 2.33 10.18 13.83
CA SER A 97 1.36 11.10 14.45
C SER A 97 1.99 12.45 14.81
N MET A 98 3.18 12.43 15.42
CA MET A 98 3.91 13.65 15.76
C MET A 98 4.26 14.47 14.50
N ARG A 99 4.74 13.81 13.44
CA ARG A 99 5.02 14.47 12.15
C ARG A 99 3.78 15.10 11.53
N SER A 100 2.64 14.42 11.61
CA SER A 100 1.35 14.94 11.14
C SER A 100 0.95 16.21 11.89
N LEU A 101 1.05 16.22 13.22
CA LEU A 101 0.78 17.39 14.05
C LEU A 101 1.70 18.57 13.71
N VAL A 102 3.00 18.32 13.57
CA VAL A 102 3.99 19.35 13.24
C VAL A 102 3.71 19.96 11.86
N ARG A 103 3.43 19.12 10.85
CA ARG A 103 3.07 19.59 9.50
C ARG A 103 1.78 20.41 9.50
N GLN A 104 0.77 19.96 10.26
CA GLN A 104 -0.48 20.69 10.39
C GLN A 104 -0.23 22.08 11.00
N ARG A 105 0.59 22.18 12.05
CA ARG A 105 0.94 23.47 12.67
C ARG A 105 1.74 24.38 11.73
N ALA A 106 2.68 23.83 10.97
CA ALA A 106 3.48 24.60 10.01
C ALA A 106 2.64 25.15 8.84
N ASN A 107 1.56 24.46 8.48
CA ASN A 107 0.63 24.87 7.42
C ASN A 107 -0.53 25.74 7.92
N LYS A 108 -0.60 26.08 9.21
CA LYS A 108 -1.51 27.10 9.71
C LYS A 108 -0.92 28.48 9.39
N VAL A 109 -1.44 29.10 8.33
CA VAL A 109 -1.51 30.56 8.22
C VAL A 109 -2.58 31.06 9.20
#